data_AF-W7Z8I2-F1
#
_entry.id   AF-W7Z8I2-F1
#
_cell.length_a   1.000
_cell.length_b   1.000
_cell.length_c   1.000
_cell.angle_alpha   90.00
_cell.angle_beta   90.00
_cell.angle_gamma   90.00
#
_symmetry.space_group_name_H-M   'P 1'
#
loop_
_entity.id
_entity.type
_entity.pdbx_description
1 polymer ?
#
loop_
_entity_poly.entity_id
_entity_poly.type
_entity_poly.pdbx_seq_one_letter_code
_entity_poly.pdbx_strand_id
1 'polypeptide(L)'
;MKIIKSDMINTYSIEGQLYFYQEQFESQHCTYAGCGAEICNDWVIYEHEVLCSDCYKVKLTADRNKAAIEVVELQKRMNDLIVKFQLQRDEFENE
;
A
#
# COMPACT_ATOMS: atom_id res chain seq x y z
N MET A 1 -3.97 -6.66 -18.88
CA MET A 1 -3.60 -7.68 -17.88
C MET A 1 -4.88 -8.38 -17.45
N LYS A 2 -4.95 -9.72 -17.56
CA LYS A 2 -6.16 -10.50 -17.27
C LYS A 2 -6.24 -10.67 -15.74
N ILE A 3 -7.28 -10.13 -15.09
CA ILE A 3 -7.45 -10.29 -13.64
C ILE A 3 -7.83 -11.76 -13.38
N ILE A 4 -6.96 -12.49 -12.70
CA ILE A 4 -7.24 -13.84 -12.23
C ILE A 4 -7.93 -13.72 -10.87
N LYS A 5 -9.15 -14.26 -10.74
CA LYS A 5 -9.86 -14.34 -9.46
C LYS A 5 -9.58 -15.68 -8.80
N SER A 6 -9.39 -15.71 -7.47
CA SER A 6 -9.12 -16.95 -6.72
C SER A 6 -10.22 -17.99 -6.90
N ASP A 7 -11.45 -17.53 -7.03
CA ASP A 7 -12.65 -18.32 -7.35
C ASP A 7 -12.58 -19.07 -8.69
N MET A 8 -11.69 -18.70 -9.62
CA MET A 8 -11.51 -19.39 -10.90
C MET A 8 -10.72 -20.71 -10.79
N ILE A 9 -9.97 -20.91 -9.70
CA ILE A 9 -9.10 -22.08 -9.51
C ILE A 9 -9.44 -22.91 -8.28
N ASN A 10 -10.42 -22.47 -7.48
CA ASN A 10 -10.91 -23.20 -6.31
C ASN A 10 -11.51 -24.58 -6.65
N THR A 11 -11.82 -24.84 -7.92
CA THR A 11 -12.28 -26.14 -8.41
C THR A 11 -11.15 -27.11 -8.71
N TYR A 12 -9.89 -26.66 -8.70
CA TYR A 12 -8.71 -27.49 -8.98
C TYR A 12 -8.23 -28.16 -7.69
N SER A 13 -7.51 -29.28 -7.81
CA SER A 13 -6.83 -29.89 -6.66
C SER A 13 -5.81 -28.90 -6.08
N ILE A 14 -5.40 -29.10 -4.82
CA ILE A 14 -4.37 -28.26 -4.18
C ILE A 14 -3.09 -28.21 -5.04
N GLU A 15 -2.66 -29.34 -5.58
CA GLU A 15 -1.53 -29.41 -6.52
C GLU A 15 -1.78 -28.62 -7.82
N GLY A 16 -2.99 -28.68 -8.38
CA GLY A 16 -3.36 -27.92 -9.58
C GLY A 16 -3.45 -26.41 -9.34
N GLN A 17 -3.86 -25.99 -8.14
CA GLN A 17 -3.83 -24.59 -7.73
C GLN A 17 -2.38 -24.11 -7.60
N LEU A 18 -1.51 -24.89 -6.94
CA LEU A 18 -0.08 -24.59 -6.81
C LEU A 18 0.61 -24.49 -8.18
N TYR A 19 0.35 -25.44 -9.09
CA TYR A 19 0.90 -25.43 -10.44
C TYR A 19 0.44 -24.21 -11.25
N PHE A 20 -0.84 -23.84 -11.14
CA PHE A 20 -1.37 -22.64 -11.78
C PHE A 20 -0.69 -21.37 -11.24
N TYR A 21 -0.53 -21.26 -9.92
CA TYR A 21 0.21 -20.14 -9.33
C TYR A 21 1.68 -20.14 -9.74
N GLN A 22 2.31 -21.31 -9.86
CA GLN A 22 3.65 -21.41 -10.43
C GLN A 22 3.65 -20.90 -11.87
N GLU A 23 2.86 -21.42 -12.81
CA GLU A 23 2.91 -20.96 -14.21
C GLU A 23 2.62 -19.45 -14.41
N GLN A 24 1.70 -18.88 -13.60
CA GLN A 24 1.34 -17.47 -13.75
C GLN A 24 2.38 -16.51 -13.16
N PHE A 25 3.19 -16.98 -12.21
CA PHE A 25 4.09 -16.14 -11.42
C PHE A 25 5.56 -16.63 -11.42
N GLU A 26 5.86 -17.80 -12.00
CA GLU A 26 7.20 -18.32 -12.22
C GLU A 26 8.00 -17.34 -13.07
N SER A 27 9.25 -17.14 -12.68
CA SER A 27 10.17 -16.17 -13.29
C SER A 27 9.85 -14.70 -13.02
N GLN A 28 8.81 -14.37 -12.25
CA GLN A 28 8.63 -12.99 -11.79
C GLN A 28 9.66 -12.65 -10.72
N HIS A 29 10.22 -11.45 -10.83
CA HIS A 29 11.19 -10.92 -9.89
C HIS A 29 10.50 -9.88 -9.01
N CYS A 30 10.97 -9.75 -7.77
CA CYS A 30 10.58 -8.66 -6.90
C CYS A 30 10.77 -7.33 -7.63
N THR A 31 9.68 -6.57 -7.74
CA THR A 31 9.64 -5.27 -8.44
C THR A 31 10.44 -4.21 -7.68
N TYR A 32 10.71 -4.43 -6.40
CA TYR A 32 11.49 -3.52 -5.57
C TYR A 32 12.91 -3.36 -6.12
N ALA A 33 13.29 -2.13 -6.44
CA ALA A 33 14.58 -1.82 -7.03
C ALA A 33 15.74 -2.35 -6.17
N GLY A 34 16.64 -3.10 -6.79
CA GLY A 34 17.82 -3.69 -6.13
C GLY A 34 17.56 -4.97 -5.34
N CYS A 35 16.32 -5.47 -5.27
CA CYS A 35 16.03 -6.77 -4.64
C CYS A 35 16.43 -7.93 -5.56
N GLY A 36 15.89 -7.97 -6.78
CA GLY A 36 16.18 -9.02 -7.77
C GLY A 36 15.83 -10.44 -7.34
N ALA A 37 15.14 -10.62 -6.19
CA ALA A 37 14.75 -11.94 -5.72
C ALA A 37 13.70 -12.54 -6.63
N GLU A 38 13.90 -13.79 -7.02
CA GLU A 38 12.87 -14.59 -7.68
C GLU A 38 11.71 -14.86 -6.72
N ILE A 39 10.50 -14.74 -7.25
CA ILE A 39 9.27 -14.89 -6.49
C ILE A 39 8.86 -16.37 -6.54
N CYS A 40 9.51 -17.20 -5.72
CA CYS A 40 9.32 -18.65 -5.76
C CYS A 40 8.28 -19.16 -4.74
N ASN A 41 8.17 -18.52 -3.57
CA ASN A 41 7.38 -19.04 -2.45
C ASN A 41 6.49 -17.98 -1.77
N ASP A 42 7.07 -16.85 -1.35
CA ASP A 42 6.38 -15.83 -0.54
C ASP A 42 6.38 -14.45 -1.21
N TRP A 43 5.21 -13.98 -1.61
CA TRP A 43 5.04 -12.70 -2.29
C TRP A 43 3.67 -12.08 -2.07
N VAL A 44 3.60 -10.78 -2.36
CA VAL A 44 2.42 -9.95 -2.21
C VAL A 44 2.31 -9.04 -3.43
N ILE A 45 1.08 -8.84 -3.94
CA ILE A 45 0.78 -7.76 -4.87
C ILE A 45 0.28 -6.56 -4.06
N TYR A 46 1.00 -5.45 -4.14
CA TYR A 46 0.65 -4.21 -3.45
C TYR A 46 0.83 -3.03 -4.40
N GLU A 47 -0.20 -2.20 -4.54
CA GLU A 47 -0.22 -1.06 -5.49
C GLU A 47 0.23 -1.42 -6.92
N HIS A 48 -0.18 -2.57 -7.43
CA HIS A 48 0.20 -3.12 -8.75
C HIS A 48 1.68 -3.54 -8.89
N GLU A 49 2.45 -3.54 -7.80
CA GLU A 49 3.80 -4.10 -7.77
C GLU A 49 3.80 -5.51 -7.16
N VAL A 50 4.65 -6.39 -7.67
CA VAL A 50 4.85 -7.74 -7.12
C VAL A 50 6.09 -7.72 -6.26
N LEU A 51 5.93 -7.96 -4.96
CA LEU A 51 6.99 -7.79 -3.96
C LEU A 51 7.21 -9.09 -3.21
N CYS A 52 8.47 -9.42 -2.90
CA CYS A 52 8.75 -10.40 -1.87
C CYS A 52 8.32 -9.86 -0.49
N SER A 53 8.01 -10.75 0.44
CA SER A 53 7.48 -10.38 1.76
C SER A 53 8.35 -9.37 2.53
N ASP A 54 9.67 -9.44 2.40
CA ASP A 54 10.58 -8.51 3.07
C ASP A 54 10.55 -7.11 2.45
N CYS A 55 10.58 -7.02 1.13
CA CYS A 55 10.41 -5.73 0.42
C CYS A 55 9.03 -5.13 0.65
N TYR A 56 7.99 -5.97 0.76
CA TYR A 56 6.66 -5.51 1.14
C TYR A 56 6.65 -4.85 2.53
N LYS A 57 7.29 -5.46 3.54
CA LYS A 57 7.38 -4.84 4.88
C LYS A 57 8.10 -3.50 4.86
N VAL A 58 9.16 -3.37 4.06
CA VAL A 58 9.88 -2.10 3.88
C VAL A 58 8.96 -1.04 3.28
N LYS A 59 8.29 -1.36 2.16
CA LYS A 59 7.37 -0.43 1.49
C LYS A 59 6.21 -0.03 2.40
N LEU A 60 5.60 -0.99 3.08
CA LEU A 60 4.52 -0.74 4.05
C LEU A 60 4.96 0.20 5.17
N THR A 61 6.19 0.06 5.66
CA THR A 61 6.74 0.94 6.70
C THR A 61 6.97 2.36 6.16
N ALA A 62 7.47 2.49 4.93
CA ALA A 62 7.66 3.78 4.27
C ALA A 62 6.32 4.51 4.07
N ASP A 63 5.30 3.80 3.57
CA ASP A 63 3.95 4.36 3.37
C ASP A 63 3.31 4.77 4.69
N ARG A 64 3.46 3.95 5.74
CA ARG A 64 2.99 4.29 7.08
C ARG A 64 3.66 5.56 7.61
N ASN A 65 4.96 5.71 7.42
CA ASN A 65 5.69 6.91 7.84
C ASN A 65 5.23 8.15 7.06
N LYS A 66 5.04 8.02 5.74
CA LYS A 66 4.52 9.08 4.90
C LYS A 66 3.12 9.52 5.35
N ALA A 67 2.22 8.57 5.58
CA ALA A 67 0.87 8.86 6.07
C ALA A 67 0.90 9.55 7.45
N ALA A 68 1.79 9.13 8.36
CA ALA A 68 1.94 9.77 9.66
C ALA A 68 2.37 11.24 9.55
N ILE A 69 3.30 11.55 8.64
CA ILE A 69 3.72 12.93 8.37
C ILE A 69 2.54 13.75 7.82
N GLU A 70 1.81 13.21 6.84
CA GLU A 70 0.65 13.89 6.25
C GLU A 70 -0.43 14.19 7.29
N VAL A 71 -0.69 13.26 8.22
CA VAL A 71 -1.64 13.47 9.33
C VAL A 71 -1.20 14.64 10.22
N VAL A 72 0.08 14.71 10.59
CA VAL A 72 0.62 15.80 11.42
C VAL A 72 0.50 17.15 10.69
N GLU A 73 0.79 17.18 9.40
CA GLU A 73 0.62 18.41 8.60
C GLU A 73 -0.83 18.86 8.51
N LEU A 74 -1.76 17.93 8.27
CA LEU A 74 -3.19 18.22 8.22
C LEU A 74 -3.72 18.72 9.56
N GLN A 75 -3.28 18.12 10.67
CA GLN A 75 -3.61 18.59 12.01
C GLN A 75 -3.13 20.02 12.26
N LYS A 76 -1.90 20.33 11.85
CA LYS A 76 -1.36 21.69 11.96
C LYS A 76 -2.19 22.70 11.17
N ARG A 77 -2.50 22.40 9.90
CA ARG A 77 -3.34 23.26 9.04
C ARG A 77 -4.73 23.48 9.62
N MET A 78 -5.33 22.43 10.18
CA MET A 78 -6.64 22.52 10.83
C MET A 78 -6.60 23.44 12.05
N ASN A 79 -5.59 23.31 12.90
CA ASN A 79 -5.41 24.19 14.07
C ASN A 79 -5.19 25.65 13.65
N ASP A 80 -4.37 25.91 12.63
CA ASP A 80 -4.15 27.26 12.10
C ASP A 80 -5.45 27.89 11.59
N LEU A 81 -6.32 27.10 10.93
CA LEU A 81 -7.64 27.56 10.49
C LEU A 81 -8.56 27.86 11.67
N ILE A 82 -8.58 27.01 12.70
CA ILE A 82 -9.39 27.23 13.91
C ILE A 82 -8.98 28.54 14.59
N VAL A 83 -7.68 28.77 14.77
CA VAL A 83 -7.17 30.01 15.39
C VAL A 83 -7.55 31.23 14.57
N LYS A 84 -7.43 31.17 13.24
CA LYS A 84 -7.84 32.28 12.36
C LYS A 84 -9.34 32.57 12.48
N PHE A 85 -10.18 31.55 12.49
CA PHE A 85 -11.62 31.73 12.66
C PHE A 85 -11.98 32.31 14.03
N GLN A 86 -11.28 31.89 15.08
CA GLN A 86 -11.47 32.45 16.43
C GLN A 86 -11.10 33.94 16.46
N LEU A 87 -9.94 34.32 15.91
CA LEU A 87 -9.52 35.72 15.83
C LEU A 87 -10.53 36.57 15.04
N GLN A 88 -10.99 36.09 13.88
CA GLN A 88 -11.99 36.79 13.07
C GLN A 88 -13.33 36.96 13.80
N ARG A 89 -13.77 35.94 14.54
CA ARG A 89 -14.98 36.03 15.36
C ARG A 89 -14.81 37.07 16.46
N ASP A 90 -13.68 37.02 17.16
CA ASP A 90 -13.40 37.95 18.26
C ASP A 90 -13.28 39.40 17.76
N GLU A 91 -12.74 39.63 16.55
CA GLU A 91 -12.77 40.93 15.88
C GLU A 91 -14.20 41.40 15.59
N PHE A 92 -15.05 40.52 15.07
CA PHE A 92 -16.45 40.83 14.75
C PHE A 92 -17.33 41.07 15.99
N GLU A 93 -17.02 40.42 17.12
CA GLU A 93 -17.74 40.61 18.39
C GLU A 93 -17.34 41.91 19.13
N ASN A 94 -16.23 42.54 18.76
CA ASN A 94 -15.70 43.76 19.38
C ASN A 94 -15.93 45.04 18.54
N GLU A 95 -16.63 44.96 17.40
CA GLU A 95 -17.17 46.09 16.62
C GLU A 95 -18.61 46.45 17.03
#